data_AF-A0A957WEK0-F1
#
_entry.id   AF-A0A957WEK0-F1
#
_cell.length_a   1.000
_cell.length_b   1.000
_cell.length_c   1.000
_cell.angle_alpha   90.00
_cell.angle_beta   90.00
_cell.angle_gamma   90.00
#
_symmetry.space_group_name_H-M   'P 1'
#
loop_
_entity.id
_entity.type
_entity.pdbx_description
1 polymer ?
#
loop_
_entity_poly.entity_id
_entity_poly.type
_entity_poly.pdbx_seq_one_letter_code
_entity_poly.pdbx_strand_id
1 'polypeptide(L)' 'MSAHSSVNNNDLKTDNYTYPQFVIDEKTGQIEVNFIDKESGRVVRHIPSAELKAIVKDYCSGQGSNFRQRQE' A
#
# COMPACT_ATOMS: atom_id res chain seq x y z
N MET A 1 -15.47 20.20 45.92
CA MET A 1 -14.24 20.33 45.11
C MET A 1 -14.13 19.08 44.26
N SER A 2 -14.67 19.11 43.04
CA SER A 2 -14.65 17.95 42.14
C SER A 2 -13.43 18.05 41.24
N ALA A 3 -12.53 17.08 41.37
CA ALA A 3 -11.34 16.97 40.53
C ALA A 3 -11.79 16.73 39.08
N HIS A 4 -11.51 17.69 38.20
CA HIS A 4 -11.57 17.49 36.77
C HIS A 4 -10.37 16.64 36.38
N SER A 5 -10.59 15.36 36.12
CA SER A 5 -9.59 14.46 35.55
C SER A 5 -9.31 14.90 34.12
N SER A 6 -8.21 15.62 33.90
CA SER A 6 -7.68 15.90 32.57
C SER A 6 -7.29 14.59 31.89
N VAL A 7 -8.07 14.18 30.91
CA VAL A 7 -7.71 13.08 30.00
C VAL A 7 -6.63 13.64 29.05
N ASN A 8 -5.38 13.28 29.29
CA ASN A 8 -4.28 13.58 28.38
C ASN A 8 -4.38 12.69 27.12
N ASN A 9 -4.97 13.23 26.05
CA ASN A 9 -5.04 12.60 24.72
C ASN A 9 -3.70 12.73 23.96
N ASN A 10 -2.61 12.21 24.52
CA ASN A 10 -1.31 12.17 23.83
C ASN A 10 -0.87 10.75 23.47
N ASP A 11 -1.82 9.84 23.23
CA ASP A 11 -1.57 8.62 22.46
C ASP A 11 -1.60 9.00 20.97
N LEU A 12 -0.60 9.78 20.55
CA LEU A 12 -0.29 9.95 19.14
C LEU A 12 0.26 8.60 18.69
N LYS A 13 -0.63 7.66 18.36
CA LYS A 13 -0.27 6.51 17.53
C LYS A 13 0.34 7.10 16.29
N THR A 14 1.67 7.08 16.21
CA THR A 14 2.37 7.11 14.94
C THR A 14 1.88 5.87 14.22
N ASP A 15 0.78 6.03 13.47
CA ASP A 15 0.29 5.01 12.58
C ASP A 15 1.47 4.69 11.65
N ASN A 16 2.10 3.52 11.87
CA ASN A 16 3.24 3.05 11.08
C ASN A 16 2.81 3.01 9.61
N TYR A 17 3.06 4.11 8.91
CA TYR A 17 2.54 4.35 7.59
C TYR A 17 3.59 3.87 6.58
N THR A 18 3.18 2.96 5.71
CA THR A 18 4.01 2.51 4.59
C THR A 18 3.52 3.16 3.31
N TYR A 19 4.43 3.48 2.40
CA TYR A 19 4.07 3.97 1.07
C TYR A 19 4.66 3.08 -0.02
N PRO A 20 3.95 2.89 -1.15
CA PRO A 20 4.47 2.14 -2.28
C PRO A 20 5.45 3.00 -3.11
N GLN A 21 6.56 2.40 -3.52
CA GLN A 21 7.50 2.91 -4.50
C GLN A 21 7.54 1.94 -5.68
N PHE A 22 7.30 2.45 -6.89
CA PHE A 22 7.46 1.70 -8.12
C PHE A 22 8.87 1.89 -8.67
N VAL A 23 9.55 0.80 -8.96
CA VAL A 23 10.87 0.79 -9.59
C VAL A 23 10.71 0.20 -10.98
N ILE A 24 11.23 0.90 -11.99
CA ILE A 24 11.18 0.47 -13.38
C ILE A 24 12.60 0.27 -13.86
N ASP A 25 12.94 -0.94 -14.28
CA ASP A 25 14.19 -1.20 -14.98
C ASP A 25 14.09 -0.64 -16.41
N GLU A 26 14.89 0.36 -16.73
CA GLU A 26 14.80 1.06 -18.02
C GLU A 26 15.20 0.19 -19.23
N LYS A 27 16.00 -0.86 -19.03
CA LYS A 27 16.48 -1.72 -20.13
C LYS A 27 15.45 -2.78 -20.50
N THR A 28 14.73 -3.29 -19.50
CA THR A 28 13.83 -4.44 -19.63
C THR A 28 12.36 -4.04 -19.52
N GLY A 29 12.06 -2.84 -19.02
CA GLY A 29 10.72 -2.37 -18.71
C GLY A 29 10.06 -3.11 -17.55
N GLN A 30 10.81 -3.94 -16.80
CA GLN A 30 10.25 -4.67 -15.67
C GLN A 30 9.92 -3.72 -14.52
N ILE A 31 8.76 -3.94 -13.90
CA ILE A 31 8.26 -3.12 -12.80
C ILE A 31 8.29 -3.96 -11.52
N GLU A 32 8.82 -3.37 -10.46
CA GLU A 32 8.85 -3.92 -9.11
C GLU A 32 8.22 -2.91 -8.14
N VAL A 33 7.75 -3.40 -6.99
CA VAL A 33 7.13 -2.53 -5.97
C VAL A 33 7.79 -2.76 -4.62
N ASN A 34 8.24 -1.68 -3.99
CA ASN A 34 8.69 -1.66 -2.61
C ASN A 34 7.65 -0.98 -1.73
N PHE A 35 7.34 -1.55 -0.58
CA PHE A 35 6.67 -0.84 0.50
C PHE A 35 7.74 -0.35 1.45
N ILE A 36 7.80 0.97 1.61
CA ILE A 36 8.80 1.64 2.43
C ILE A 36 8.12 2.14 3.70
N ASP A 37 8.71 1.79 4.84
CA ASP A 37 8.36 2.39 6.12
C ASP A 37 8.78 3.87 6.13
N LYS A 38 7.82 4.77 6.38
CA LYS A 38 8.05 6.22 6.27
C LYS A 38 9.09 6.74 7.26
N GLU A 39 9.13 6.19 8.47
CA GLU A 39 9.99 6.69 9.54
C GLU A 39 11.44 6.25 9.36
N SER A 40 11.63 4.96 9.06
CA SER A 40 12.97 4.38 8.92
C SER A 40 13.54 4.48 7.50
N GLY A 41 12.70 4.72 6.49
CA GLY A 41 13.08 4.68 5.07
C GLY A 41 13.43 3.28 4.57
N ARG A 42 13.16 2.23 5.36
CA ARG A 42 13.52 0.85 5.03
C ARG A 42 12.41 0.19 4.20
N VAL A 43 12.83 -0.66 3.27
CA VAL A 43 11.91 -1.56 2.57
C VAL A 43 11.43 -2.62 3.56
N VAL A 44 10.13 -2.64 3.83
CA VAL A 44 9.48 -3.63 4.71
C VAL A 44 8.81 -4.74 3.93
N ARG A 45 8.51 -4.51 2.65
CA ARG A 45 8.03 -5.53 1.72
C ARG A 45 8.51 -5.20 0.30
N HIS A 46 8.96 -6.23 -0.40
CA HIS A 46 9.34 -6.15 -1.80
C HIS A 46 8.46 -7.11 -2.61
N ILE A 47 7.91 -6.63 -3.73
CA ILE A 47 7.15 -7.42 -4.69
C ILE A 47 7.96 -7.44 -6.00
N PRO A 48 8.57 -8.59 -6.37
CA PRO A 48 9.33 -8.72 -7.59
C PRO A 48 8.40 -8.73 -8.82
N SER A 49 8.98 -8.47 -9.99
CA SER A 49 8.23 -8.31 -11.25
C SER A 49 7.34 -9.52 -11.60
N ALA A 50 7.82 -10.74 -11.32
CA ALA A 50 7.07 -11.97 -11.57
C ALA A 50 5.80 -12.09 -10.69
N GLU A 51 5.91 -11.74 -9.41
CA GLU A 51 4.78 -11.75 -8.48
C GLU A 51 3.79 -10.64 -8.83
N LEU A 52 4.29 -9.43 -9.12
CA LEU A 52 3.47 -8.30 -9.55
C LEU A 52 2.65 -8.64 -10.80
N LYS A 53 3.25 -9.32 -11.78
CA LYS A 53 2.57 -9.77 -13.00
C LYS A 53 1.42 -10.75 -12.70
N ALA A 54 1.61 -11.66 -11.73
CA ALA A 54 0.55 -12.57 -11.31
C ALA A 54 -0.61 -11.81 -10.65
N ILE A 55 -0.31 -10.89 -9.72
CA ILE A 55 -1.32 -10.06 -9.04
C ILE A 55 -2.14 -9.25 -10.06
N VAL A 56 -1.48 -8.59 -11.01
CA VAL A 56 -2.16 -7.80 -12.05
C VAL A 56 -3.00 -8.70 -12.96
N LYS A 57 -2.48 -9.86 -13.35
CA LYS A 57 -3.23 -10.83 -14.16
C LYS A 57 -4.48 -11.31 -13.43
N ASP A 58 -4.37 -11.67 -12.17
CA ASP A 58 -5.50 -12.13 -11.35
C ASP A 58 -6.55 -11.03 -11.17
N TYR A 59 -6.11 -9.79 -10.93
CA TYR A 59 -7.00 -8.62 -10.86
C TYR A 59 -7.73 -8.38 -12.19
N CYS A 60 -7.01 -8.37 -13.31
CA CYS A 60 -7.59 -8.18 -14.64
C CYS A 60 -8.52 -9.34 -15.05
N SER A 61 -8.24 -10.56 -14.59
CA SER A 61 -9.04 -11.75 -14.89
C SER A 61 -10.26 -11.89 -13.97
N GLY A 62 -10.17 -11.38 -12.74
CA GLY A 62 -11.22 -11.45 -11.71
C GLY A 62 -12.24 -10.29 -11.73
N GLN A 63 -11.95 -9.17 -12.41
CA GLN A 63 -12.84 -7.99 -12.43
C GLN A 63 -13.57 -7.70 -13.75
N GLY A 64 -13.44 -8.57 -14.77
CA GLY A 64 -14.21 -8.45 -16.01
C GLY A 64 -15.74 -8.56 -15.85
N SER A 65 -16.23 -8.98 -14.69
CA SER A 65 -17.66 -9.16 -14.39
C SER A 65 -18.31 -8.03 -13.57
N ASN A 66 -17.55 -7.19 -12.86
CA ASN A 66 -18.12 -6.17 -11.95
C ASN A 66 -18.04 -4.71 -12.46
N PHE A 67 -17.32 -4.44 -13.55
CA PHE A 67 -17.26 -3.10 -14.16
C PHE A 67 -18.27 -2.87 -15.29
N ARG A 68 -18.97 -3.91 -15.75
CA ARG A 68 -19.92 -3.81 -16.88
C ARG A 68 -21.38 -3.54 -16.49
N GLN A 69 -21.66 -3.29 -15.20
CA GLN A 69 -23.02 -3.17 -14.66
C GLN A 69 -23.37 -1.78 -14.08
N ARG A 70 -22.60 -0.73 -14.41
CA ARG A 70 -22.94 0.67 -14.06
C ARG A 70 -23.13 1.57 -15.30
N GLN A 71 -23.61 1.01 -16.40
CA GLN A 71 -24.13 1.76 -17.53
C GLN A 71 -25.35 1.03 -18.11
N GLU A 72 -26.45 1.01 -17.36
CA GLU A 72 -27.81 0.87 -17.90
C GLU A 72 -28.71 1.86 -17.16
#